data_AF-A0A7C1H715-F1
#
_entry.id   AF-A0A7C1H715-F1
#
_cell.length_a   1.000
_cell.length_b   1.000
_cell.length_c   1.000
_cell.angle_alpha   90.00
_cell.angle_beta   90.00
_cell.angle_gamma   90.00
#
_symmetry.space_group_name_H-M   'P 1'
#
loop_
_entity.id
_entity.type
_entity.pdbx_description
1 polymer ?
#
loop_
_entity_poly.entity_id
_entity_poly.type
_entity_poly.pdbx_seq_one_letter_code
_entity_poly.pdbx_strand_id
1 'polypeptide(L)' 'MGFIEIFSSHYAVGVYNPEKKCVEVTWHGNQTFEEYKALFEALLEFQRNSGLEVKGYLSDIRDQGVVNPNSRK' A
#
# COMPACT_ATOMS: atom_id res chain seq x y z
N MET A 1 2.59 1.63 -19.68
CA MET A 1 3.23 2.67 -18.83
C MET A 1 3.88 1.95 -17.65
N GLY A 2 5.03 2.41 -17.16
CA GLY A 2 5.65 1.78 -15.98
C GLY A 2 4.81 1.96 -14.71
N PHE A 3 5.05 1.13 -13.70
CA PHE A 3 4.50 1.35 -12.36
C PHE A 3 4.97 2.70 -11.80
N ILE A 4 4.13 3.33 -10.99
CA ILE A 4 4.49 4.56 -10.26
C ILE A 4 4.66 4.18 -8.79
N GLU A 5 5.85 4.39 -8.25
CA GLU A 5 6.10 4.18 -6.82
C GLU A 5 5.38 5.27 -6.00
N ILE A 6 4.65 4.84 -4.98
CA ILE A 6 3.94 5.72 -4.03
C ILE A 6 4.61 5.67 -2.67
N PHE A 7 5.01 4.48 -2.24
CA PHE A 7 5.55 4.22 -0.92
C PHE A 7 6.60 3.12 -1.00
N SER A 8 7.73 3.30 -0.31
CA SER A 8 8.80 2.31 -0.27
C SER A 8 9.41 2.27 1.13
N SER A 9 9.32 1.11 1.78
CA SER A 9 9.90 0.83 3.09
C SER A 9 10.28 -0.64 3.21
N HIS A 10 11.04 -0.97 4.24
CA HIS A 10 11.42 -2.35 4.55
C HIS A 10 10.25 -3.28 4.89
N TYR A 11 9.10 -2.75 5.33
CA TYR A 11 7.91 -3.53 5.70
C TYR A 11 6.81 -3.56 4.63
N ALA A 12 6.84 -2.65 3.65
CA ALA A 12 5.87 -2.60 2.57
C ALA A 12 6.33 -1.71 1.42
N VAL A 13 5.89 -2.08 0.21
CA VAL A 13 6.02 -1.30 -1.01
C VAL A 13 4.63 -1.06 -1.59
N GLY A 14 4.32 0.17 -1.95
CA GLY A 14 3.06 0.58 -2.58
C GLY A 14 3.31 1.20 -3.94
N VAL A 15 2.69 0.66 -4.98
CA VAL A 15 2.82 1.14 -6.36
C VAL A 15 1.45 1.34 -7.00
N TYR A 16 1.33 2.31 -7.91
CA TYR A 16 0.18 2.41 -8.80
C TYR A 16 0.48 1.69 -10.11
N ASN A 17 -0.47 0.85 -10.53
CA ASN A 17 -0.51 0.21 -11.84
C ASN A 17 -1.49 0.96 -12.75
N PRO A 18 -1.01 1.76 -13.73
CA PRO A 18 -1.88 2.54 -14.61
C PRO A 18 -2.76 1.70 -15.52
N GLU A 19 -2.33 0.48 -15.88
CA GLU A 19 -3.09 -0.39 -16.78
C GLU A 19 -4.32 -0.97 -16.09
N LYS A 20 -4.16 -1.34 -14.81
CA LYS A 20 -5.26 -1.84 -13.98
C LYS A 20 -6.03 -0.73 -13.26
N LYS A 21 -5.49 0.50 -13.26
CA LYS A 21 -5.97 1.62 -12.44
C LYS A 21 -6.07 1.22 -10.96
N CYS A 22 -5.06 0.51 -10.46
CA CYS A 22 -5.08 -0.13 -9.15
C CYS A 22 -3.84 0.25 -8.37
N VAL A 23 -3.98 0.47 -7.06
CA VAL A 23 -2.85 0.55 -6.14
C VAL A 23 -2.51 -0.87 -5.67
N GLU A 24 -1.30 -1.33 -5.92
CA GLU A 24 -0.79 -2.62 -5.52
C GLU A 24 0.17 -2.44 -4.33
N VAL A 25 -0.06 -3.19 -3.26
CA VAL A 25 0.75 -3.19 -2.05
C VAL A 25 1.40 -4.55 -1.90
N THR A 26 2.70 -4.59 -1.66
CA THR A 26 3.44 -5.79 -1.26
C THR A 26 3.92 -5.60 0.17
N TRP A 27 3.57 -6.53 1.06
CA TRP A 27 3.97 -6.51 2.45
C TRP A 27 5.19 -7.40 2.69
N HIS A 28 6.02 -7.01 3.67
CA HIS A 28 7.24 -7.72 4.06
C HIS A 28 7.37 -7.80 5.58
N GLY A 29 7.50 -9.02 6.11
CA GLY A 29 7.73 -9.25 7.53
C GLY A 29 6.63 -8.66 8.42
N ASN A 30 7.00 -8.29 9.65
CA ASN A 30 6.06 -7.70 10.60
C ASN A 30 6.16 -6.17 10.56
N GLN A 31 5.01 -5.53 10.53
CA GLN A 31 4.86 -4.08 10.65
C GLN A 31 4.24 -3.70 11.99
N THR A 32 4.61 -2.53 12.52
CA THR A 32 3.92 -1.92 13.65
C THR A 32 2.57 -1.35 13.22
N PHE A 33 1.79 -0.91 14.21
CA PHE A 33 0.52 -0.22 13.96
C PHE A 33 0.73 1.08 13.18
N GLU A 34 1.74 1.85 13.57
CA GLU A 34 2.10 3.13 12.99
C GLU A 34 2.59 2.96 11.55
N GLU A 35 3.40 1.92 11.30
CA GLU A 35 3.91 1.57 9.98
C GLU A 35 2.80 1.16 9.02
N TYR A 36 1.87 0.31 9.50
CA TYR A 36 0.68 -0.09 8.76
C TYR A 36 -0.15 1.13 8.38
N LYS A 37 -0.39 2.03 9.34
CA LYS A 37 -1.16 3.26 9.13
C LYS A 37 -0.48 4.21 8.15
N ALA A 38 0.84 4.42 8.29
CA ALA A 38 1.62 5.32 7.45
C ALA A 38 1.57 4.92 5.96
N LEU A 39 1.61 3.61 5.67
CA LEU A 39 1.42 3.12 4.31
C LEU A 39 0.09 3.61 3.75
N PHE A 40 -1.03 3.30 4.41
CA PHE A 40 -2.35 3.65 3.89
C PHE A 40 -2.57 5.16 3.78
N GLU A 41 -2.02 5.96 4.70
CA GLU A 41 -2.06 7.41 4.61
C GLU A 41 -1.41 7.92 3.31
N ALA A 42 -0.23 7.39 2.95
CA ALA A 42 0.46 7.73 1.71
C ALA A 42 -0.33 7.31 0.45
N LEU A 43 -0.90 6.10 0.45
CA LEU A 43 -1.69 5.63 -0.69
C LEU A 43 -2.97 6.45 -0.89
N LEU A 44 -3.64 6.80 0.21
CA LEU A 44 -4.83 7.65 0.17
C LEU A 44 -4.50 9.09 -0.24
N GLU A 45 -3.35 9.62 0.19
CA GLU A 45 -2.86 10.92 -0.26
C GLU A 45 -2.60 10.92 -1.76
N PHE A 46 -1.92 9.89 -2.28
CA PHE A 46 -1.71 9.71 -3.71
C PHE A 46 -3.03 9.63 -4.48
N GLN A 47 -4.00 8.85 -4.00
CA GLN A 47 -5.31 8.74 -4.65
C GLN A 47 -6.03 10.10 -4.71
N ARG A 48 -5.94 10.92 -3.65
CA ARG A 48 -6.59 12.24 -3.62
C ARG A 48 -5.92 13.26 -4.54
N ASN A 49 -4.59 13.21 -4.66
CA ASN A 49 -3.82 14.30 -5.25
C ASN A 49 -3.26 14.01 -6.65
N SER A 50 -3.16 12.74 -7.07
CA SER A 50 -2.52 12.37 -8.34
C SER A 50 -3.32 12.75 -9.60
N GLY A 51 -4.64 12.94 -9.47
CA GLY A 51 -5.54 13.10 -10.61
C GLY A 51 -5.74 11.82 -11.44
N LEU A 52 -5.19 10.69 -10.98
CA LEU A 52 -5.33 9.39 -11.63
C LEU A 52 -6.52 8.63 -11.07
N GLU A 53 -7.26 7.92 -11.94
CA GLU A 53 -8.35 7.07 -11.50
C GLU A 53 -7.79 5.86 -10.73
N VAL A 54 -8.28 5.64 -9.50
CA VAL A 54 -7.99 4.45 -8.70
C VAL A 54 -9.29 3.66 -8.53
N LYS A 55 -9.37 2.50 -9.18
CA LYS A 55 -10.52 1.60 -9.16
C LYS A 55 -10.53 0.66 -7.95
N GLY A 56 -9.37 0.48 -7.32
CA GLY A 56 -9.25 -0.42 -6.18
C GLY A 56 -7.82 -0.59 -5.70
N TYR A 57 -7.69 -1.47 -4.71
CA TYR A 57 -6.44 -1.82 -4.06
C TYR A 57 -6.25 -3.33 -4.13
N LEU A 58 -5.00 -3.75 -4.38
CA LEU A 58 -4.57 -5.14 -4.29
C LEU A 58 -3.51 -5.24 -3.22
N SER A 59 -3.67 -6.18 -2.30
CA SER A 59 -2.75 -6.40 -1.19
C SER A 59 -2.12 -7.78 -1.31
N ASP A 60 -0.83 -7.83 -1.63
CA ASP A 60 -0.02 -9.04 -1.61
C ASP A 60 0.56 -9.28 -0.22
N ILE A 61 -0.04 -10.24 0.47
CA ILE A 61 0.26 -10.58 1.86
C ILE A 61 1.09 -11.85 2.01
N ARG A 62 1.66 -12.39 0.91
CA ARG A 62 2.37 -13.69 0.93
C ARG A 62 3.60 -13.70 1.82
N ASP A 63 4.25 -12.55 1.98
CA ASP A 63 5.39 -12.32 2.87
C ASP A 63 5.00 -11.42 4.06
N GLN A 64 3.69 -11.27 4.33
CA GLN A 64 3.21 -10.51 5.48
C GLN A 64 3.31 -11.36 6.75
N GLY A 65 3.91 -10.79 7.77
CA GLY A 65 3.91 -11.30 9.13
C GLY A 65 2.56 -11.18 9.81
N VAL A 66 2.51 -11.48 11.11
CA VAL A 66 1.25 -11.48 11.85
C VAL A 66 0.78 -10.05 12.07
N VAL A 67 -0.36 -9.69 11.48
CA VAL A 67 -1.01 -8.41 11.71
C VAL A 67 -1.54 -8.37 13.15
N ASN A 68 -0.99 -7.45 13.95
CA ASN A 68 -1.40 -7.24 15.34
C ASN A 68 -2.92 -6.98 15.42
N PRO A 69 -3.66 -7.63 16.36
CA PRO A 69 -5.09 -7.38 16.54
C PRO A 69 -5.46 -5.91 16.75
N ASN A 70 -4.57 -5.11 17.35
CA ASN A 70 -4.77 -3.68 17.53
C ASN A 70 -4.76 -2.92 16.19
N SER A 71 -4.08 -3.44 15.16
CA SER A 71 -4.12 -2.88 13.80
C SER A 71 -5.43 -3.12 13.07
N ARG A 72 -6.37 -3.84 13.68
CA ARG A 72 -7.73 -4.08 13.15
C ARG A 72 -8.80 -3.15 13.77
N LYS A 73 -8.43 -2.36 14.77
CA LYS A 73 -9.33 -1.42 15.48
C LYS A 73 -9.07 0.00 15.02
#